data_AF-X1ISW4-F1
#
_entry.id   AF-X1ISW4-F1
#
_cell.length_a   1.000
_cell.length_b   1.000
_cell.length_c   1.000
_cell.angle_alpha   90.00
_cell.angle_beta   90.00
_cell.angle_gamma   90.00
#
_symmetry.space_group_name_H-M   'P 1'
#
loop_
_entity.id
_entity.type
_entity.pdbx_description
1 polymer ?
#
loop_
_entity_poly.entity_id
_entity_poly.type
_entity_poly.pdbx_seq_one_letter_code
_entity_poly.pdbx_strand_id
1 'polypeptide(L)'
;MYNNIMKKVFESPKSLTKVPFTYCPGCHHGIAHRLIAEVVDEFGIREKTIGVCPVGCSVFAYVFFDCDMICAAHGRAPAVATGIKRSKPDSIVFTYQGDGDLASIGT
;
A
#
# COMPACT_ATOMS: atom_id res chain seq x y z
N MET A 1 26.81 6.49 -36.21
CA MET A 1 25.68 5.65 -35.75
C MET A 1 25.77 5.54 -34.23
N TYR A 2 25.24 6.51 -33.49
CA TYR A 2 25.12 6.40 -32.03
C TYR A 2 23.68 6.06 -31.71
N ASN A 3 23.42 4.78 -31.43
CA ASN A 3 22.17 4.36 -30.80
C ASN A 3 22.21 4.83 -29.34
N ASN A 4 21.70 6.04 -29.10
CA ASN A 4 21.36 6.49 -27.75
C ASN A 4 20.11 5.73 -27.28
N ILE A 5 20.31 4.51 -26.78
CA ILE A 5 19.25 3.78 -26.07
C ILE A 5 19.06 4.51 -24.74
N MET A 6 18.02 5.33 -24.66
CA MET A 6 17.65 6.04 -23.45
C MET A 6 17.25 5.01 -22.39
N LYS A 7 18.15 4.74 -21.44
CA LYS A 7 17.90 3.79 -20.34
C LYS A 7 16.73 4.32 -19.51
N LYS A 8 15.66 3.52 -19.38
CA LYS A 8 14.55 3.84 -18.48
C LYS A 8 15.08 3.82 -17.04
N VAL A 9 15.26 5.00 -16.45
CA VAL A 9 15.74 5.16 -15.07
C VAL A 9 14.60 5.20 -14.05
N PHE A 10 13.36 5.33 -14.52
CA PHE A 10 12.19 5.49 -13.70
C PHE A 10 10.96 4.90 -14.38
N GLU A 11 10.18 4.17 -13.60
CA GLU A 11 8.82 3.77 -13.97
C GLU A 11 7.89 3.87 -12.76
N SER A 12 6.61 4.07 -13.03
CA SER A 12 5.59 3.94 -11.98
C SER A 12 5.43 2.47 -11.62
N PRO A 13 5.36 2.12 -10.32
CA PRO A 13 5.10 0.76 -9.88
C PRO A 13 3.82 0.20 -10.49
N LYS A 14 3.85 -1.07 -10.90
CA LYS A 14 2.70 -1.82 -11.41
C LYS A 14 1.71 -2.18 -10.30
N SER A 15 2.18 -2.19 -9.05
CA SER A 15 1.34 -2.37 -7.86
C SER A 15 0.62 -1.08 -7.41
N LEU A 16 0.69 0.01 -8.19
CA LEU A 16 -0.15 1.18 -8.00
C LEU A 16 -1.19 1.32 -9.11
N THR A 17 -2.37 1.80 -8.75
CA THR A 17 -3.39 2.20 -9.72
C THR A 17 -2.96 3.47 -10.47
N LYS A 18 -3.64 3.77 -11.57
CA LYS A 18 -3.41 5.01 -12.35
C LYS A 18 -4.12 6.23 -11.74
N VAL A 19 -4.78 6.08 -10.60
CA VAL A 19 -5.52 7.17 -9.94
C VAL A 19 -4.51 8.15 -9.35
N PRO A 20 -4.63 9.47 -9.63
CA PRO A 20 -3.79 10.47 -8.98
C PRO A 20 -3.96 10.46 -7.46
N PHE A 21 -2.88 10.63 -6.72
CA PHE A 21 -2.95 10.77 -5.28
C PHE A 21 -3.68 12.05 -4.88
N THR A 22 -4.61 11.92 -3.94
CA THR A 22 -5.42 13.02 -3.39
C THR A 22 -4.83 13.63 -2.12
N TYR A 23 -3.58 13.29 -1.80
CA TYR A 23 -2.86 13.82 -0.65
C TYR A 23 -2.49 15.29 -0.83
N CYS A 24 -2.34 16.02 0.28
CA CYS A 24 -1.87 17.40 0.28
C CYS A 24 -0.49 17.52 -0.41
N PRO A 25 -0.21 18.64 -1.10
CA PRO A 25 1.14 18.91 -1.60
C PRO A 25 2.17 18.88 -0.48
N GLY A 26 3.28 18.15 -0.69
CA GLY A 26 4.33 17.95 0.32
C GLY A 26 4.06 16.81 1.32
N CYS A 27 2.89 16.18 1.28
CA CYS A 27 2.60 15.02 2.12
C CYS A 27 3.37 13.77 1.65
N HIS A 28 4.01 13.07 2.58
CA HIS A 28 4.87 11.92 2.27
C HIS A 28 4.12 10.60 2.01
N HIS A 29 2.79 10.56 2.13
CA HIS A 29 2.02 9.34 1.89
C HIS A 29 2.25 8.79 0.47
N GLY A 30 2.33 9.67 -0.53
CA GLY A 30 2.61 9.25 -1.91
C GLY A 30 4.00 8.61 -2.08
N ILE A 31 5.00 9.08 -1.34
CA ILE A 31 6.34 8.48 -1.32
C ILE A 31 6.29 7.11 -0.64
N ALA A 32 5.64 7.01 0.52
CA ALA A 32 5.48 5.76 1.24
C ALA A 32 4.75 4.70 0.39
N HIS A 33 3.66 5.07 -0.29
CA HIS A 33 2.90 4.18 -1.17
C HIS A 33 3.75 3.67 -2.33
N ARG A 34 4.52 4.57 -2.96
CA ARG A 34 5.46 4.20 -4.02
C ARG A 34 6.47 3.16 -3.52
N LEU A 35 7.13 3.41 -2.39
CA LEU A 35 8.15 2.51 -1.86
C LEU A 35 7.57 1.12 -1.56
N ILE A 36 6.39 1.06 -0.94
CA ILE A 36 5.69 -0.21 -0.69
C ILE A 36 5.39 -0.92 -2.01
N ALA A 37 4.88 -0.21 -3.02
CA ALA A 37 4.54 -0.80 -4.31
C ALA A 37 5.78 -1.28 -5.10
N GLU A 38 6.89 -0.56 -5.05
CA GLU A 38 8.18 -0.98 -5.63
C GLU A 38 8.65 -2.29 -5.00
N VAL A 39 8.56 -2.40 -3.67
CA VAL A 39 8.88 -3.65 -2.95
C VAL A 39 7.96 -4.78 -3.37
N VAL A 40 6.63 -4.55 -3.44
CA VAL A 40 5.67 -5.58 -3.88
C VAL A 40 5.98 -6.07 -5.31
N ASP A 41 6.35 -5.15 -6.20
CA ASP A 41 6.73 -5.48 -7.58
C ASP A 41 8.06 -6.24 -7.65
N GLU A 42 9.08 -5.81 -6.90
CA GLU A 42 10.40 -6.44 -6.84
C GLU A 42 10.31 -7.90 -6.38
N PHE A 43 9.49 -8.16 -5.36
CA PHE A 43 9.25 -9.51 -4.86
C PHE A 43 8.29 -10.33 -5.75
N GLY A 44 7.62 -9.71 -6.73
CA GLY A 44 6.65 -10.40 -7.59
C GLY A 44 5.44 -10.96 -6.83
N ILE A 45 5.04 -10.32 -5.73
CA ILE A 45 4.03 -10.84 -4.78
C ILE A 45 2.65 -10.19 -4.90
N ARG A 46 2.46 -9.25 -5.84
CA ARG A 46 1.22 -8.46 -6.00
C ARG A 46 -0.07 -9.28 -5.91
N GLU A 47 -0.16 -10.37 -6.66
CA GLU A 47 -1.36 -11.24 -6.74
C GLU A 47 -1.66 -12.02 -5.43
N LYS A 48 -0.73 -12.01 -4.47
CA LYS A 48 -0.90 -12.64 -3.14
C LYS A 48 -0.96 -11.62 -2.01
N THR A 49 -0.79 -10.34 -2.32
CA THR A 49 -0.75 -9.27 -1.32
C THR A 49 -2.16 -8.78 -1.01
N ILE A 50 -2.45 -8.64 0.28
CA ILE A 50 -3.69 -8.06 0.81
C ILE A 50 -3.30 -6.97 1.81
N GLY A 51 -3.65 -5.73 1.52
CA GLY A 51 -3.44 -4.62 2.43
C GLY A 51 -4.68 -4.32 3.28
N VAL A 52 -4.45 -3.81 4.49
CA VAL A 52 -5.50 -3.30 5.36
C VAL A 52 -5.22 -1.84 5.68
N CYS A 53 -6.16 -0.97 5.32
CA CYS A 53 -6.09 0.45 5.57
C CYS A 53 -6.98 0.87 6.75
N PRO A 54 -6.57 1.87 7.54
CA PRO A 54 -7.29 2.39 8.69
C PRO A 54 -8.23 3.53 8.30
N VAL A 55 -8.92 4.10 9.28
CA VAL A 55 -9.57 5.42 9.13
C VAL A 55 -8.54 6.54 9.29
N GLY A 56 -8.59 7.55 8.41
CA GLY A 56 -7.68 8.71 8.41
C GLY A 56 -7.17 9.04 7.00
N CYS A 57 -6.16 9.90 6.86
CA CYS A 57 -5.53 10.18 5.55
C CYS A 57 -5.04 8.88 4.88
N SER A 58 -4.50 7.95 5.68
CA SER A 58 -4.01 6.65 5.21
C SER A 58 -5.11 5.72 4.68
N VAL A 59 -6.40 6.02 4.88
CA VAL A 59 -7.51 5.22 4.33
C VAL A 59 -7.42 5.11 2.81
N PHE A 60 -7.01 6.18 2.13
CA PHE A 60 -7.02 6.23 0.66
C PHE A 60 -6.07 5.22 -0.01
N ALA A 61 -5.22 4.53 0.74
CA ALA A 61 -4.42 3.42 0.24
C ALA A 61 -5.26 2.39 -0.54
N TYR A 62 -6.53 2.13 -0.17
CA TYR A 62 -7.39 1.20 -0.92
C TYR A 62 -7.72 1.65 -2.35
N VAL A 63 -7.57 2.95 -2.66
CA VAL A 63 -7.78 3.50 -4.01
C VAL A 63 -6.50 3.36 -4.85
N PHE A 64 -5.34 3.34 -4.18
CA PHE A 64 -4.06 3.59 -4.80
C PHE A 64 -3.24 2.33 -5.05
N PHE A 65 -3.41 1.27 -4.26
CA PHE A 65 -2.74 -0.01 -4.51
C PHE A 65 -3.55 -0.86 -5.48
N ASP A 66 -2.86 -1.45 -6.46
CA ASP A 66 -3.43 -2.43 -7.41
C ASP A 66 -3.26 -3.85 -6.86
N CYS A 67 -3.79 -4.08 -5.66
CA CYS A 67 -3.93 -5.37 -5.00
C CYS A 67 -5.18 -5.33 -4.10
N ASP A 68 -5.54 -6.45 -3.47
CA ASP A 68 -6.69 -6.49 -2.58
C ASP A 68 -6.46 -5.55 -1.38
N MET A 69 -7.38 -4.62 -1.15
CA MET A 69 -7.30 -3.65 -0.06
C MET A 69 -8.61 -3.61 0.73
N ILE A 70 -8.51 -3.68 2.05
CA ILE A 70 -9.67 -3.69 2.96
C ILE A 70 -9.59 -2.51 3.90
N CYS A 71 -10.70 -1.78 4.05
CA CYS A 71 -10.83 -0.74 5.07
C CYS A 71 -11.31 -1.36 6.39
N ALA A 72 -10.51 -1.18 7.45
CA ALA A 72 -10.86 -1.60 8.79
C ALA A 72 -11.52 -0.45 9.58
N ALA A 73 -12.29 -0.81 10.61
CA ALA A 73 -12.70 0.14 11.62
C ALA A 73 -11.48 0.79 12.30
N HIS A 74 -11.64 2.01 12.80
CA HIS A 74 -10.54 2.79 13.39
C HIS A 74 -9.86 2.01 14.54
N GLY A 75 -8.54 1.87 14.46
CA GLY A 75 -7.71 1.11 15.40
C GLY A 75 -7.81 -0.41 15.26
N ARG A 76 -8.43 -0.94 14.19
CA ARG A 76 -8.68 -2.38 14.04
C ARG A 76 -7.98 -3.01 12.84
N ALA A 77 -7.13 -2.26 12.13
CA ALA A 77 -6.38 -2.82 11.00
C ALA A 77 -5.55 -4.07 11.35
N PRO A 78 -4.81 -4.15 12.49
CA PRO A 78 -4.09 -5.37 12.87
C PRO A 78 -5.01 -6.55 13.20
N ALA A 79 -6.18 -6.28 13.82
CA ALA A 79 -7.16 -7.31 14.12
C ALA A 79 -7.74 -7.93 12.83
N VAL A 80 -8.11 -7.08 11.86
CA VAL A 80 -8.57 -7.51 10.54
C VAL A 80 -7.47 -8.26 9.79
N ALA A 81 -6.24 -7.72 9.76
CA ALA A 81 -5.08 -8.38 9.13
C ALA A 81 -4.79 -9.75 9.72
N THR A 82 -4.92 -9.90 11.04
CA THR A 82 -4.78 -11.19 11.73
C THR A 82 -5.83 -12.20 11.26
N GLY A 83 -7.09 -11.77 11.14
CA GLY A 83 -8.17 -12.61 10.62
C GLY A 83 -7.90 -13.06 9.18
N ILE A 84 -7.45 -12.14 8.32
CA ILE A 84 -7.07 -12.44 6.93
C ILE A 84 -5.95 -13.47 6.90
N LYS A 85 -4.85 -13.25 7.63
CA LYS A 85 -3.69 -14.15 7.62
C LYS A 85 -4.03 -15.53 8.16
N ARG A 86 -4.89 -15.63 9.17
CA ARG A 86 -5.39 -16.92 9.69
C ARG A 86 -6.28 -17.65 8.70
N SER A 87 -7.09 -16.92 7.92
CA SER A 87 -8.03 -17.50 6.96
C SER A 87 -7.38 -17.83 5.61
N LYS A 88 -6.34 -17.10 5.22
CA LYS A 88 -5.57 -17.27 3.98
C LYS A 88 -4.07 -17.31 4.31
N PRO A 89 -3.55 -18.43 4.83
CA PRO A 89 -2.16 -18.52 5.32
C PRO A 89 -1.09 -18.20 4.27
N ASP A 90 -1.37 -18.41 2.99
CA ASP A 90 -0.42 -18.19 1.89
C ASP A 90 -0.40 -16.74 1.36
N SER A 91 -1.29 -15.86 1.82
CA SER A 91 -1.26 -14.45 1.42
C SER A 91 -0.16 -13.67 2.14
N ILE A 92 0.33 -12.62 1.48
CA ILE A 92 1.13 -11.58 2.11
C ILE A 92 0.16 -10.53 2.65
N VAL A 93 0.21 -10.25 3.94
CA VAL A 93 -0.73 -9.31 4.58
C VAL A 93 0.05 -8.19 5.23
N PHE A 94 -0.35 -6.95 4.97
CA PHE A 94 0.25 -5.77 5.61
C PHE A 94 -0.84 -4.79 6.04
N THR A 95 -0.53 -3.98 7.06
CA THR A 95 -1.37 -2.83 7.45
C THR A 95 -0.65 -1.54 7.09
N TYR A 96 -1.39 -0.51 6.68
CA TYR A 96 -0.85 0.82 6.41
C TYR A 96 -1.49 1.86 7.34
N GLN A 97 -0.92 2.04 8.53
CA GLN A 97 -1.58 2.79 9.59
C GLN A 97 -0.94 4.16 9.88
N GLY A 98 -1.79 5.13 10.23
CA GLY A 98 -1.37 6.37 10.85
C GLY A 98 -1.09 6.18 12.35
N ASP A 99 -0.42 7.14 12.96
CA ASP A 99 -0.07 7.19 14.38
C ASP A 99 -1.30 7.18 15.30
N GLY A 100 -2.32 8.00 15.02
CA GLY A 100 -3.55 8.01 15.80
C GLY A 100 -4.33 6.68 15.73
N ASP A 101 -4.33 6.03 14.57
CA ASP A 101 -4.99 4.73 14.38
C ASP A 101 -4.22 3.61 15.11
N LEU A 102 -2.89 3.53 14.91
CA LEU A 102 -2.06 2.47 15.46
C LEU A 102 -1.77 2.62 16.95
N ALA A 103 -1.42 3.83 17.39
CA ALA A 103 -0.80 4.07 18.69
C ALA A 103 -1.68 4.85 19.68
N SER A 104 -2.92 5.21 19.29
CA SER A 104 -3.90 5.80 20.20
C SER A 104 -5.12 4.92 20.37
N ILE A 105 -6.02 4.85 19.39
CA ILE A 105 -7.25 4.02 19.50
C ILE A 105 -6.98 2.52 19.24
N GLY A 106 -5.85 2.20 18.63
CA GLY A 106 -5.44 0.85 18.24
C GLY A 106 -4.51 0.12 19.21
N THR A 107 -4.15 0.72 20.35
CA THR A 107 -3.51 0.01 21.47
C THR A 107 -4.47 -0.95 22.14
#